data_AF-A0A2N5W9J5-F1
#
_entry.id   AF-A0A2N5W9J5-F1
#
_cell.length_a   1.000
_cell.length_b   1.000
_cell.length_c   1.000
_cell.angle_alpha   90.00
_cell.angle_beta   90.00
_cell.angle_gamma   90.00
#
_symmetry.space_group_name_H-M   'P 1'
#
loop_
_entity.id
_entity.type
_entity.pdbx_description
1 polymer ?
#
loop_
_entity_poly.entity_id
_entity_poly.type
_entity_poly.pdbx_seq_one_letter_code
_entity_poly.pdbx_strand_id
1 'polypeptide(L)'
;MNKLEITSFEYAVHVINEIAIDKDDSFIPFEIIWDTSLGLAKARTIIYDSNNDPILSESLLPESIQQRYFHPSSKDNDSFSFIRHEVFNYFRNTGFGRQNLHLLKRPDLLMVELLELSKVDMPSDIVTPNYSTILDFETLDGTMKLPFIHSDSIEIKEPISLISKN
;
A
#
# COMPACT_ATOMS: atom_id res chain seq x y z
N MET A 1 0.98 1.05 14.65
CA MET A 1 0.99 -0.15 13.77
C MET A 1 2.43 -0.59 13.57
N ASN A 2 2.67 -1.87 13.32
CA ASN A 2 4.01 -2.34 12.95
C ASN A 2 4.28 -2.06 11.45
N LYS A 3 5.55 -2.14 11.04
CA LYS A 3 5.96 -1.82 9.67
C LYS A 3 5.28 -2.67 8.61
N LEU A 4 5.04 -3.95 8.89
CA LEU A 4 4.36 -4.85 7.98
C LEU A 4 2.90 -4.45 7.80
N GLU A 5 2.20 -4.09 8.88
CA GLU A 5 0.81 -3.61 8.81
C GLU A 5 0.68 -2.31 7.99
N ILE A 6 1.60 -1.36 8.21
CA ILE A 6 1.63 -0.09 7.46
C ILE A 6 1.82 -0.36 5.96
N THR A 7 2.81 -1.18 5.63
CA THR A 7 3.15 -1.53 4.26
C THR A 7 2.04 -2.36 3.60
N SER A 8 1.41 -3.26 4.35
CA SER A 8 0.27 -4.06 3.88
C SER A 8 -0.95 -3.19 3.58
N PHE A 9 -1.23 -2.21 4.45
CA PHE A 9 -2.31 -1.26 4.23
C PHE A 9 -2.07 -0.36 3.01
N GLU A 10 -0.85 0.18 2.86
CA GLU A 10 -0.49 0.93 1.66
C GLU A 10 -0.71 0.10 0.39
N TYR A 11 -0.29 -1.16 0.43
CA TYR A 11 -0.46 -2.04 -0.71
C TYR A 11 -1.93 -2.41 -0.96
N ALA A 12 -2.75 -2.58 0.08
CA ALA A 12 -4.18 -2.82 -0.08
C ALA A 12 -4.87 -1.63 -0.78
N VAL A 13 -4.49 -0.41 -0.42
CA VAL A 13 -4.94 0.83 -1.09
C VAL A 13 -4.48 0.86 -2.56
N HIS A 14 -3.25 0.45 -2.83
CA HIS A 14 -2.73 0.32 -4.19
C HIS A 14 -3.58 -0.66 -5.03
N VAL A 15 -3.88 -1.85 -4.49
CA VAL A 15 -4.66 -2.87 -5.19
C VAL A 15 -6.10 -2.42 -5.46
N ILE A 16 -6.76 -1.72 -4.52
CA ILE A 16 -8.11 -1.20 -4.79
C ILE A 16 -8.10 -0.10 -5.86
N ASN A 17 -7.05 0.73 -5.91
CA ASN A 17 -6.89 1.72 -6.97
C ASN A 17 -6.76 1.03 -8.34
N GLU A 18 -5.97 -0.04 -8.45
CA GLU A 18 -5.89 -0.85 -9.67
C GLU A 18 -7.27 -1.40 -10.09
N ILE A 19 -8.01 -1.99 -9.16
CA ILE A 19 -9.36 -2.54 -9.40
C ILE A 19 -10.34 -1.44 -9.84
N ALA A 20 -10.23 -0.25 -9.29
CA ALA A 20 -11.10 0.88 -9.60
C ALA A 20 -10.79 1.47 -10.98
N ILE A 21 -9.51 1.67 -11.31
CA ILE A 21 -9.05 2.16 -12.62
C ILE A 21 -9.44 1.19 -13.73
N ASP A 22 -9.20 -0.11 -13.56
CA ASP A 22 -9.56 -1.15 -14.54
C ASP A 22 -11.07 -1.16 -14.87
N LYS A 23 -11.91 -0.65 -13.95
CA LYS A 23 -13.36 -0.51 -14.18
C LYS A 23 -13.74 0.83 -14.81
N ASP A 24 -13.02 1.89 -14.46
CA ASP A 24 -13.30 3.27 -14.87
C ASP A 24 -11.98 4.04 -14.96
N ASP A 25 -11.49 4.25 -16.18
CA ASP A 25 -10.25 4.99 -16.44
C ASP A 25 -10.30 6.45 -15.95
N SER A 26 -11.49 6.99 -15.65
CA SER A 26 -11.65 8.33 -15.08
C SER A 26 -11.56 8.35 -13.55
N PHE A 27 -11.42 7.18 -12.91
CA PHE A 27 -11.30 7.06 -11.46
C PHE A 27 -10.04 7.77 -10.95
N ILE A 28 -10.22 8.57 -9.91
CA ILE A 28 -9.14 9.27 -9.22
C ILE A 28 -8.63 8.36 -8.09
N PRO A 29 -7.34 7.95 -8.12
CA PRO A 29 -6.77 7.09 -7.08
C PRO A 29 -6.87 7.68 -5.67
N PHE A 30 -7.08 6.80 -4.70
CA PHE A 30 -6.97 7.15 -3.29
C PHE A 30 -5.51 7.33 -2.88
N GLU A 31 -5.28 8.34 -2.04
CA GLU A 31 -4.05 8.57 -1.30
C GLU A 31 -4.31 8.43 0.20
N ILE A 32 -3.28 8.05 0.94
CA ILE A 32 -3.34 7.85 2.39
C ILE A 32 -2.79 9.10 3.08
N ILE A 33 -3.53 9.57 4.09
CA ILE A 33 -3.01 10.48 5.10
C ILE A 33 -2.63 9.69 6.33
N TRP A 34 -1.38 9.82 6.75
CA TRP A 34 -0.81 9.16 7.92
C TRP A 34 -0.74 10.13 9.10
N ASP A 35 -1.00 9.64 10.33
CA ASP A 35 -0.51 10.29 11.54
C ASP A 35 0.93 9.85 11.78
N THR A 36 1.83 10.82 11.92
CA THR A 36 3.26 10.59 12.12
C THR A 36 3.78 11.36 13.32
N SER A 37 4.99 11.04 13.78
CA SER A 37 5.66 11.82 14.84
C SER A 37 5.93 13.28 14.44
N LEU A 38 5.86 13.63 13.15
CA LEU A 38 6.02 14.99 12.64
C LEU A 38 4.68 15.66 12.25
N GLY A 39 3.55 15.03 12.56
CA GLY A 39 2.21 15.51 12.20
C GLY A 39 1.57 14.71 11.06
N LEU A 40 0.48 15.24 10.51
CA LEU A 40 -0.24 14.58 9.43
C LEU A 40 0.56 14.68 8.13
N ALA A 41 0.79 13.57 7.46
CA ALA A 41 1.64 13.53 6.27
C ALA A 41 1.13 12.57 5.21
N LYS A 42 1.56 12.84 3.97
CA LYS A 42 1.60 11.87 2.88
C LYS A 42 2.97 11.24 2.86
N ALA A 43 3.01 9.94 2.61
CA ALA A 43 4.23 9.16 2.57
C ALA A 43 3.97 7.86 1.82
N ARG A 44 5.02 7.31 1.22
CA ARG A 44 5.04 5.97 0.63
C ARG A 44 6.03 5.10 1.37
N THR A 45 5.61 3.91 1.75
CA THR A 45 6.43 2.91 2.44
C THR A 45 6.80 1.76 1.52
N ILE A 46 6.29 1.73 0.28
CA ILE A 46 6.60 0.71 -0.72
C ILE A 46 7.42 1.31 -1.86
N ILE A 47 8.45 0.58 -2.27
CA ILE A 47 9.19 0.84 -3.50
C ILE A 47 8.51 0.09 -4.64
N TYR A 48 8.16 0.81 -5.69
CA TYR A 48 7.54 0.26 -6.89
C TYR A 48 8.49 0.39 -8.08
N ASP A 49 8.45 -0.59 -8.97
CA ASP A 49 9.18 -0.53 -10.23
C ASP A 49 8.46 0.35 -11.27
N SER A 50 8.97 0.37 -12.50
CA SER A 50 8.36 1.14 -13.61
C SER A 50 6.98 0.64 -14.05
N ASN A 51 6.61 -0.59 -13.69
CA ASN A 51 5.31 -1.21 -13.99
C ASN A 51 4.32 -1.06 -12.83
N ASN A 52 4.69 -0.35 -11.76
CA ASN A 52 3.96 -0.28 -10.49
C ASN A 52 3.88 -1.61 -9.74
N ASP A 53 4.84 -2.50 -9.95
CA ASP A 53 4.98 -3.74 -9.19
C ASP A 53 5.78 -3.48 -7.91
N PRO A 54 5.32 -3.90 -6.72
CA PRO A 54 6.07 -3.73 -5.49
C PRO A 54 7.34 -4.59 -5.47
N ILE A 55 8.45 -3.98 -5.07
CA ILE A 55 9.76 -4.63 -4.92
C ILE A 55 9.89 -5.14 -3.50
N LEU A 56 10.06 -6.43 -3.23
CA LEU A 56 10.21 -6.97 -1.87
C LEU A 56 11.50 -6.51 -1.17
N SER A 57 12.61 -6.48 -1.90
CA SER A 57 13.90 -6.11 -1.31
C SER A 57 14.87 -5.63 -2.38
N GLU A 58 15.79 -4.75 -1.99
CA GLU A 58 16.88 -4.28 -2.82
C GLU A 58 18.23 -4.66 -2.22
N SER A 59 19.19 -5.02 -3.07
CA SER A 59 20.58 -5.22 -2.69
C SER A 59 21.50 -4.45 -3.62
N LEU A 60 22.52 -3.82 -3.03
CA LEU A 60 23.53 -3.09 -3.80
C LEU A 60 24.56 -4.08 -4.36
N LEU A 61 24.70 -4.08 -5.69
CA LEU A 61 25.81 -4.71 -6.40
C LEU A 61 26.82 -3.61 -6.83
N PRO A 62 28.07 -3.96 -7.19
CA PRO A 62 29.09 -2.97 -7.52
C PRO A 62 28.70 -1.94 -8.59
N GLU A 63 27.83 -2.32 -9.53
CA GLU A 63 27.44 -1.49 -10.68
C GLU A 63 25.91 -1.43 -10.90
N SER A 64 25.12 -2.01 -9.99
CA SER A 64 23.66 -2.06 -10.15
C SER A 64 22.92 -2.25 -8.83
N ILE A 65 21.61 -2.02 -8.86
CA ILE A 65 20.71 -2.38 -7.78
C ILE A 65 20.00 -3.66 -8.22
N GLN A 66 20.15 -4.73 -7.44
CA GLN A 66 19.39 -5.95 -7.65
C GLN A 66 18.09 -5.85 -6.86
N GLN A 67 16.98 -6.07 -7.55
CA GLN A 67 15.63 -6.00 -6.98
C GLN A 67 14.99 -7.39 -6.99
N ARG A 68 14.37 -7.76 -5.86
CA ARG A 68 13.51 -8.94 -5.77
C ARG A 68 12.07 -8.48 -5.86
N TYR A 69 11.34 -8.95 -6.85
CA TYR A 69 9.95 -8.57 -7.10
C TYR A 69 8.99 -9.50 -6.38
N PHE A 70 7.78 -9.00 -6.10
CA PHE A 70 6.66 -9.83 -5.65
C PHE A 70 6.19 -10.78 -6.76
N HIS A 71 5.47 -11.85 -6.40
CA HIS A 71 4.98 -12.83 -7.38
C HIS A 71 3.43 -12.95 -7.37
N PRO A 72 2.72 -12.17 -8.21
CA PRO A 72 1.27 -11.95 -8.09
C PRO A 72 0.39 -13.19 -8.18
N SER A 73 0.88 -14.29 -8.76
CA SER A 73 0.08 -15.48 -9.05
C SER A 73 0.01 -16.50 -7.90
N SER A 74 0.82 -16.36 -6.86
CA SER A 74 0.84 -17.30 -5.73
C SER A 74 0.68 -16.56 -4.42
N LYS A 75 -0.48 -16.73 -3.81
CA LYS A 75 -0.90 -16.04 -2.57
C LYS A 75 0.16 -16.12 -1.47
N ASP A 76 0.73 -17.30 -1.26
CA ASP A 76 1.56 -17.59 -0.08
C ASP A 76 3.06 -17.32 -0.30
N ASN A 77 3.44 -16.73 -1.44
CA ASN A 77 4.85 -16.47 -1.75
C ASN A 77 5.43 -15.30 -0.96
N ASP A 78 4.66 -14.22 -0.84
CA ASP A 78 5.11 -12.97 -0.24
C ASP A 78 3.92 -12.14 0.24
N SER A 79 4.19 -11.24 1.19
CA SER A 79 3.14 -10.43 1.84
C SER A 79 2.31 -9.60 0.87
N PHE A 80 2.89 -9.07 -0.21
CA PHE A 80 2.14 -8.34 -1.22
C PHE A 80 1.21 -9.28 -1.98
N SER A 81 1.70 -10.43 -2.43
CA SER A 81 0.88 -11.44 -3.09
C SER A 81 -0.28 -11.90 -2.21
N PHE A 82 -0.06 -12.04 -0.90
CA PHE A 82 -1.11 -12.38 0.06
C PHE A 82 -2.19 -11.29 0.13
N ILE A 83 -1.79 -10.04 0.39
CA ILE A 83 -2.70 -8.90 0.47
C ILE A 83 -3.46 -8.71 -0.85
N ARG A 84 -2.78 -8.86 -1.99
CA ARG A 84 -3.42 -8.81 -3.31
C ARG A 84 -4.59 -9.78 -3.38
N HIS A 85 -4.38 -11.04 -3.01
CA HIS A 85 -5.44 -12.05 -3.05
C HIS A 85 -6.59 -11.73 -2.08
N GLU A 86 -6.30 -11.25 -0.88
CA GLU A 86 -7.34 -10.85 0.07
C GLU A 86 -8.21 -9.72 -0.48
N VAL A 87 -7.60 -8.66 -0.99
CA VAL A 87 -8.33 -7.53 -1.60
C VAL A 87 -9.10 -7.98 -2.85
N PHE A 88 -8.47 -8.71 -3.77
CA PHE A 88 -9.16 -9.20 -4.96
C PHE A 88 -10.31 -10.16 -4.63
N ASN A 89 -10.20 -10.98 -3.60
CA ASN A 89 -11.27 -11.87 -3.17
C ASN A 89 -12.45 -11.10 -2.59
N TYR A 90 -12.18 -10.05 -1.80
CA TYR A 90 -13.23 -9.21 -1.23
C TYR A 90 -13.98 -8.39 -2.31
N PHE A 91 -13.27 -7.87 -3.30
CA PHE A 91 -13.83 -7.08 -4.40
C PHE A 91 -14.11 -7.93 -5.66
N ARG A 92 -14.10 -9.26 -5.53
CA ARG A 92 -14.09 -10.19 -6.67
C ARG A 92 -15.31 -10.06 -7.54
N ASN A 93 -15.10 -10.24 -8.84
CA ASN A 93 -16.15 -10.54 -9.80
C ASN A 93 -16.63 -11.98 -9.59
N THR A 94 -17.68 -12.16 -8.79
CA THR A 94 -18.47 -13.40 -8.90
C THR A 94 -19.19 -13.37 -10.25
N GLY A 95 -19.64 -14.49 -10.82
CA GLY A 95 -20.31 -14.52 -12.14
C GLY A 95 -21.54 -13.59 -12.32
N PHE A 96 -21.88 -12.80 -11.29
CA PHE A 96 -22.90 -11.75 -11.24
C PHE A 96 -22.34 -10.30 -11.15
N GLY A 97 -21.02 -10.09 -11.20
CA GLY A 97 -20.39 -8.77 -11.04
C GLY A 97 -19.36 -8.70 -9.91
N ARG A 98 -18.50 -7.66 -9.94
CA ARG A 98 -17.59 -7.29 -8.84
C ARG A 98 -18.38 -6.88 -7.61
N GLN A 99 -18.17 -7.56 -6.49
CA GLN A 99 -18.82 -7.25 -5.22
C GLN A 99 -18.17 -6.03 -4.54
N ASN A 100 -18.91 -5.39 -3.64
CA ASN A 100 -18.42 -4.35 -2.72
C ASN A 100 -17.84 -3.05 -3.35
N LEU A 101 -17.86 -2.88 -4.67
CA LEU A 101 -17.39 -1.66 -5.33
C LEU A 101 -18.20 -0.40 -4.98
N HIS A 102 -19.37 -0.54 -4.33
CA HIS A 102 -20.09 0.60 -3.78
C HIS A 102 -19.29 1.31 -2.68
N LEU A 103 -18.33 0.63 -2.03
CA LEU A 103 -17.42 1.20 -1.04
C LEU A 103 -16.46 2.25 -1.64
N LEU A 104 -16.21 2.24 -2.96
CA LEU A 104 -15.44 3.30 -3.63
C LEU A 104 -16.07 4.69 -3.45
N LYS A 105 -17.38 4.75 -3.13
CA LYS A 105 -18.09 6.01 -2.85
C LYS A 105 -18.08 6.40 -1.36
N ARG A 106 -17.48 5.57 -0.51
CA ARG A 106 -17.44 5.67 0.95
C ARG A 106 -16.02 5.42 1.46
N PRO A 107 -15.08 6.37 1.22
CA PRO A 107 -13.67 6.19 1.59
C PRO A 107 -13.47 5.93 3.08
N ASP A 108 -14.39 6.42 3.93
CA ASP A 108 -14.44 6.14 5.37
C ASP A 108 -14.64 4.65 5.67
N LEU A 109 -15.62 4.00 5.01
CA LEU A 109 -15.89 2.57 5.19
C LEU A 109 -14.85 1.70 4.47
N LEU A 110 -14.39 2.16 3.30
CA LEU A 110 -13.34 1.49 2.55
C LEU A 110 -12.05 1.40 3.36
N MET A 111 -11.66 2.48 4.05
CA MET A 111 -10.46 2.48 4.90
C MET A 111 -10.54 1.43 5.99
N VAL A 112 -11.69 1.33 6.67
CA VAL A 112 -11.91 0.32 7.72
C VAL A 112 -11.76 -1.09 7.17
N GLU A 113 -12.37 -1.38 6.01
CA GLU A 113 -12.28 -2.71 5.41
C GLU A 113 -10.84 -3.04 4.96
N LEU A 114 -10.15 -2.10 4.31
CA LEU A 114 -8.76 -2.31 3.88
C LEU A 114 -7.83 -2.51 5.07
N LEU A 115 -8.06 -1.83 6.20
CA LEU A 115 -7.33 -2.07 7.44
C LEU A 115 -7.51 -3.50 7.94
N GLU A 116 -8.73 -4.04 7.89
CA GLU A 116 -8.99 -5.41 8.31
C GLU A 116 -8.35 -6.43 7.35
N LEU A 117 -8.46 -6.22 6.04
CA LEU A 117 -7.79 -7.05 5.03
C LEU A 117 -6.26 -7.01 5.15
N SER A 118 -5.70 -5.94 5.71
CA SER A 118 -4.25 -5.76 5.90
C SER A 118 -3.71 -6.40 7.19
N LYS A 119 -4.58 -6.74 8.14
CA LYS A 119 -4.23 -7.38 9.41
C LYS A 119 -4.41 -8.90 9.40
N VAL A 120 -4.88 -9.47 8.29
CA VAL A 120 -5.14 -10.91 8.18
C VAL A 120 -3.87 -11.68 8.52
N ASP A 121 -3.99 -12.69 9.39
CA ASP A 121 -2.88 -13.52 9.86
C ASP A 121 -2.17 -14.18 8.67
N MET A 122 -1.01 -13.62 8.30
CA MET A 122 -0.17 -14.17 7.24
C MET A 122 0.53 -15.45 7.72
N PRO A 123 0.81 -16.39 6.81
CA PRO A 123 1.70 -17.52 7.10
C PRO A 123 3.04 -17.04 7.69
N SER A 124 3.56 -17.74 8.69
CA SER A 124 4.76 -17.33 9.43
C SER A 124 6.05 -17.37 8.60
N ASP A 125 6.03 -18.06 7.46
CA ASP A 125 7.12 -18.22 6.51
C ASP A 125 7.06 -17.23 5.33
N ILE A 126 6.09 -16.30 5.33
CA ILE A 126 5.90 -15.37 4.22
C ILE A 126 7.05 -14.37 4.12
N VAL A 127 7.49 -14.10 2.89
CA VAL A 127 8.53 -13.08 2.64
C VAL A 127 7.91 -11.70 2.80
N THR A 128 8.54 -10.88 3.66
CA THR A 128 8.12 -9.51 3.94
C THR A 128 9.12 -8.49 3.42
N PRO A 129 8.67 -7.28 3.04
CA PRO A 129 9.57 -6.24 2.59
C PRO A 129 10.45 -5.70 3.71
N ASN A 130 11.69 -5.34 3.38
CA ASN A 130 12.70 -4.92 4.35
C ASN A 130 13.32 -3.54 4.08
N TYR A 131 12.52 -2.61 3.54
CA TYR A 131 12.99 -1.25 3.23
C TYR A 131 13.52 -0.54 4.46
N SER A 132 14.52 0.34 4.32
CA SER A 132 14.94 1.25 5.39
C SER A 132 14.46 2.69 5.16
N THR A 133 13.55 2.89 4.21
CA THR A 133 13.22 4.22 3.67
C THR A 133 11.71 4.43 3.55
N ILE A 134 11.26 5.63 3.89
CA ILE A 134 9.96 6.21 3.58
C ILE A 134 10.19 7.20 2.43
N LEU A 135 9.43 7.08 1.35
CA LEU A 135 9.55 7.88 0.14
C LEU A 135 8.48 8.98 0.10
N ASP A 136 8.77 10.04 -0.66
CA ASP A 136 7.83 11.10 -1.02
C ASP A 136 7.09 11.69 0.20
N PHE A 137 7.84 11.96 1.28
CA PHE A 137 7.26 12.45 2.53
C PHE A 137 6.90 13.94 2.42
N GLU A 138 5.63 14.26 2.68
CA GLU A 138 5.12 15.63 2.63
C GLU A 138 4.12 15.85 3.77
N THR A 139 4.39 16.80 4.67
CA THR A 139 3.43 17.17 5.72
C THR A 139 2.26 17.94 5.12
N LEU A 140 1.06 17.74 5.67
CA LEU A 140 -0.15 18.41 5.17
C LEU A 140 -0.15 19.93 5.38
N ASP A 141 0.62 20.43 6.35
CA ASP A 141 0.82 21.85 6.57
C ASP A 141 1.85 22.49 5.61
N GLY A 142 2.50 21.69 4.77
CA GLY A 142 3.49 22.13 3.78
C GLY A 142 4.84 22.54 4.38
N THR A 143 5.06 22.31 5.67
CA THR A 143 6.32 22.71 6.33
C THR A 143 7.50 21.83 5.95
N MET A 144 7.26 20.58 5.54
CA MET A 144 8.30 19.63 5.16
C MET A 144 7.92 18.86 3.91
N LYS A 145 8.85 18.81 2.95
CA LYS A 145 8.76 18.00 1.75
C LYS A 145 10.12 17.39 1.46
N LEU A 146 10.24 16.07 1.63
CA LEU A 146 11.49 15.34 1.47
C LEU A 146 11.28 14.18 0.49
N PRO A 147 12.21 13.97 -0.46
CA PRO A 147 12.09 12.85 -1.41
C PRO A 147 12.20 11.50 -0.71
N PHE A 148 12.93 11.43 0.40
CA PHE A 148 13.02 10.23 1.23
C PHE A 148 13.41 10.58 2.66
N ILE A 149 13.09 9.67 3.59
CA ILE A 149 13.46 9.72 5.00
C ILE A 149 13.80 8.29 5.46
N HIS A 150 14.82 8.13 6.29
CA HIS A 150 15.13 6.83 6.88
C HIS A 150 13.98 6.39 7.79
N SER A 151 13.52 5.13 7.69
CA SER A 151 12.33 4.65 8.39
C SER A 151 12.41 4.78 9.91
N ASP A 152 13.63 4.78 10.46
CA ASP A 152 13.85 4.89 11.91
C ASP A 152 13.85 6.36 12.40
N SER A 153 13.81 7.33 11.49
CA SER A 153 13.79 8.76 11.83
C SER A 153 12.38 9.29 12.11
N ILE A 154 11.33 8.60 11.67
CA ILE A 154 9.94 9.01 11.83
C ILE A 154 9.10 7.79 12.17
N GLU A 155 8.20 7.95 13.13
CA GLU A 155 7.18 6.96 13.43
C GLU A 155 5.92 7.25 12.62
N ILE A 156 5.44 6.27 11.85
CA ILE A 156 4.09 6.26 11.27
C ILE A 156 3.20 5.48 12.24
N LYS A 157 2.18 6.13 12.81
CA LYS A 157 1.34 5.55 13.86
C LYS A 157 0.19 4.74 13.26
N GLU A 158 -0.62 5.41 12.43
CA GLU A 158 -1.83 4.86 11.81
C GLU A 158 -2.28 5.70 10.60
N PRO A 159 -3.06 5.12 9.67
CA PRO A 159 -3.75 5.90 8.64
C PRO A 159 -4.93 6.65 9.26
N ILE A 160 -5.06 7.93 8.91
CA ILE A 160 -6.12 8.82 9.41
C ILE A 160 -7.21 9.05 8.36
N SER A 161 -6.85 9.00 7.07
CA SER A 161 -7.81 9.25 6.01
C SER A 161 -7.40 8.62 4.68
N LEU A 162 -8.41 8.19 3.92
CA LEU A 162 -8.30 7.97 2.49
C LEU A 162 -8.92 9.17 1.77
N ILE A 163 -8.11 9.86 0.98
CA ILE A 163 -8.54 11.00 0.17
C ILE A 163 -8.43 10.64 -1.31
N SER A 164 -9.35 11.11 -2.15
CA SER A 164 -9.14 11.14 -3.59
C SER A 164 -8.77 12.57 -3.98
N LYS A 165 -7.63 12.77 -4.67
CA LYS A 165 -7.21 14.10 -5.12
C LYS A 165 -8.18 14.65 -6.17
N ASN A 166 -8.98 15.66 -5.81
CA ASN A 166 -9.55 16.57 -6.80
C ASN A 166 -8.58 17.74 -7.04
#